data_AF-A0A973L0D9-F1
#
_entry.id   AF-A0A973L0D9-F1
#
_cell.length_a   1.000
_cell.length_b   1.000
_cell.length_c   1.000
_cell.angle_alpha   90.00
_cell.angle_beta   90.00
_cell.angle_gamma   90.00
#
_symmetry.space_group_name_H-M   'P 1'
#
loop_
_entity.id
_entity.type
_entity.pdbx_description
1 polymer ?
#
loop_
_entity_poly.entity_id
_entity_poly.type
_entity_poly.pdbx_seq_one_letter_code
_entity_poly.pdbx_strand_id
1 'polypeptide(L)'
;MVKCGGSGALDLERLCADVAVLVAAGHRVVLVHGGSAEMQRLADQLGVRLRHLTAPDGVVTRYTDAATLDVLTLALAGRIKPALVAGLSRYGVPAVGLTGLDAGLLRARRKTAVRVVVDGRTTIVRDDLSGRIHGVNTALLDTLLAAGTVPVISPPALADDGEPVNTNADRAAAAVAGALGARTLLFLTGAPGILRDSGDPASVLPV
;
A
#
# COMPACT_ATOMS: atom_id res chain seq x y z
N MET A 1 8.97 -4.02 -9.52
CA MET A 1 8.07 -3.63 -8.42
C MET A 1 6.67 -3.48 -8.99
N VAL A 2 5.68 -4.10 -8.37
CA VAL A 2 4.27 -3.95 -8.78
C VAL A 2 3.47 -3.47 -7.59
N LYS A 3 2.80 -2.33 -7.75
CA LYS A 3 1.85 -1.79 -6.79
C LYS A 3 0.45 -2.15 -7.24
N CYS A 4 -0.20 -3.07 -6.53
CA CYS A 4 -1.61 -3.36 -6.74
C CYS A 4 -2.51 -2.36 -5.98
N GLY A 5 -3.47 -1.79 -6.69
CA GLY A 5 -4.49 -0.89 -6.15
C GLY A 5 -5.40 -1.57 -5.13
N GLY A 6 -6.09 -0.76 -4.32
CA GLY A 6 -6.99 -1.24 -3.27
C GLY A 6 -8.49 -1.07 -3.58
N SER A 7 -8.85 -0.64 -4.78
CA SER A 7 -10.22 -0.23 -5.14
C SER A 7 -11.21 -1.39 -5.33
N GLY A 8 -10.79 -2.65 -5.18
CA GLY A 8 -11.63 -3.83 -5.41
C GLY A 8 -11.85 -4.18 -6.89
N ALA A 9 -11.39 -3.34 -7.80
CA ALA A 9 -11.48 -3.58 -9.25
C ALA A 9 -10.39 -4.52 -9.80
N LEU A 10 -9.42 -4.91 -8.96
CA LEU A 10 -8.28 -5.71 -9.39
C LEU A 10 -8.63 -7.21 -9.33
N ASP A 11 -8.50 -7.88 -10.47
CA ASP A 11 -8.53 -9.33 -10.54
C ASP A 11 -7.25 -9.90 -9.94
N LEU A 12 -7.34 -10.37 -8.68
CA LEU A 12 -6.20 -10.93 -7.96
C LEU A 12 -5.71 -12.24 -8.57
N GLU A 13 -6.60 -13.03 -9.18
CA GLU A 13 -6.22 -14.31 -9.80
C GLU A 13 -5.36 -14.04 -11.03
N ARG A 14 -5.83 -13.16 -11.91
CA ARG A 14 -5.06 -12.74 -13.09
C ARG A 14 -3.74 -12.07 -12.72
N LEU A 15 -3.73 -11.22 -11.69
CA LEU A 15 -2.49 -10.66 -11.15
C LEU A 15 -1.49 -11.75 -10.75
N CYS A 16 -1.94 -12.76 -10.00
CA CYS A 16 -1.07 -13.85 -9.55
C CYS A 16 -0.55 -14.67 -10.73
N ALA A 17 -1.37 -14.92 -11.74
CA ALA A 17 -0.96 -15.59 -12.97
C ALA A 17 0.14 -14.80 -13.72
N ASP A 18 -0.06 -13.49 -13.91
CA ASP A 18 0.93 -12.63 -14.58
C ASP A 18 2.25 -12.56 -13.78
N VAL A 19 2.18 -12.50 -12.45
CA VAL A 19 3.37 -12.56 -11.59
C VAL A 19 4.10 -13.89 -11.76
N ALA A 20 3.37 -15.01 -11.85
CA ALA A 20 3.97 -16.33 -12.07
C ALA A 20 4.71 -16.40 -13.41
N VAL A 21 4.16 -15.83 -14.48
CA VAL A 21 4.83 -15.74 -15.79
C VAL A 21 6.14 -14.94 -15.67
N LEU A 22 6.13 -13.79 -14.97
CA LEU A 22 7.32 -12.98 -14.78
C LEU A 22 8.40 -13.72 -13.97
N VAL A 23 8.01 -14.41 -12.90
CA VAL A 23 8.95 -15.20 -12.07
C VAL A 23 9.53 -16.36 -12.87
N ALA A 24 8.72 -17.08 -13.65
CA ALA A 24 9.18 -18.16 -14.52
C ALA A 24 10.16 -17.68 -15.61
N ALA A 25 10.01 -16.42 -16.06
CA ALA A 25 10.94 -15.76 -16.97
C ALA A 25 12.25 -15.26 -16.28
N GLY A 26 12.43 -15.53 -14.98
CA GLY A 26 13.62 -15.15 -14.22
C GLY A 26 13.58 -13.72 -13.67
N HIS A 27 12.43 -13.04 -13.70
CA HIS A 27 12.32 -11.71 -13.11
C HIS A 27 12.13 -11.76 -11.60
N ARG A 28 12.86 -10.90 -10.88
CA ARG A 28 12.64 -10.64 -9.46
C ARG A 28 11.45 -9.69 -9.28
N VAL A 29 10.37 -10.20 -8.67
CA VAL A 29 9.14 -9.45 -8.45
C VAL A 29 8.95 -9.16 -6.95
N VAL A 30 8.55 -7.93 -6.64
CA VAL A 30 8.06 -7.53 -5.33
C VAL A 30 6.68 -6.93 -5.54
N LEU A 31 5.72 -7.38 -4.75
CA LEU A 31 4.36 -6.85 -4.73
C LEU A 31 4.19 -5.91 -3.54
N VAL A 32 3.57 -4.75 -3.77
CA VAL A 32 3.06 -3.88 -2.71
C VAL A 32 1.57 -3.73 -2.91
N HIS A 33 0.76 -3.91 -1.87
CA HIS A 33 -0.70 -3.80 -2.00
C HIS A 33 -1.29 -2.72 -1.10
N GLY A 34 -2.37 -2.11 -1.59
CA GLY A 34 -3.31 -1.34 -0.78
C GLY A 34 -4.50 -2.20 -0.35
N GLY A 35 -5.62 -1.55 -0.01
CA GLY A 35 -6.82 -2.26 0.40
C GLY A 35 -8.00 -1.40 0.80
N SER A 36 -8.21 -0.26 0.13
CA SER A 36 -9.26 0.69 0.50
C SER A 36 -10.67 0.11 0.51
N ALA A 37 -11.01 -0.74 -0.47
CA ALA A 37 -12.33 -1.39 -0.52
C ALA A 37 -12.51 -2.39 0.62
N GLU A 38 -11.49 -3.21 0.89
CA GLU A 38 -11.55 -4.21 1.96
C GLU A 38 -11.54 -3.57 3.36
N MET A 39 -10.81 -2.48 3.53
CA MET A 39 -10.83 -1.66 4.73
C MET A 39 -12.22 -1.06 4.96
N GLN A 40 -12.88 -0.54 3.92
CA GLN A 40 -14.26 -0.05 4.04
C GLN A 40 -15.20 -1.17 4.47
N ARG A 41 -15.14 -2.32 3.79
CA ARG A 41 -15.97 -3.50 4.12
C ARG A 41 -15.77 -3.96 5.57
N LEU A 42 -14.52 -4.03 6.02
CA LEU A 42 -14.22 -4.42 7.40
C LEU A 42 -14.67 -3.36 8.41
N ALA A 43 -14.51 -2.07 8.09
CA ALA A 43 -14.97 -0.98 8.95
C ALA A 43 -16.49 -1.05 9.16
N ASP A 44 -17.25 -1.27 8.10
CA ASP A 44 -18.70 -1.41 8.16
C ASP A 44 -19.11 -2.62 9.02
N GLN A 45 -18.40 -3.74 8.90
CA GLN A 45 -18.62 -4.94 9.72
C GLN A 45 -18.33 -4.71 11.20
N LEU A 46 -17.34 -3.88 11.53
CA LEU A 46 -16.93 -3.59 12.89
C LEU A 46 -17.61 -2.33 13.48
N GLY A 47 -18.47 -1.65 12.71
CA GLY A 47 -19.12 -0.41 13.13
C GLY A 47 -18.15 0.78 13.28
N VAL A 48 -16.99 0.75 12.61
CA VAL A 48 -15.98 1.81 12.66
C VAL A 48 -16.21 2.81 11.53
N ARG A 49 -16.44 4.09 11.87
CA ARG A 49 -16.64 5.13 10.87
C ARG A 49 -15.31 5.64 10.32
N LEU A 50 -14.99 5.30 9.07
CA LEU A 50 -13.83 5.85 8.37
C LEU A 50 -14.05 7.33 8.03
N ARG A 51 -13.04 8.16 8.33
CA ARG A 51 -13.05 9.61 8.11
C ARG A 51 -11.91 10.04 7.18
N HIS A 52 -12.05 11.21 6.58
CA HIS A 52 -11.03 11.81 5.73
C HIS A 52 -10.69 13.23 6.21
N LEU A 53 -9.44 13.62 5.98
CA LEU A 53 -8.92 14.96 6.16
C LEU A 53 -8.65 15.59 4.79
N THR A 54 -9.07 16.83 4.61
CA THR A 54 -8.73 17.62 3.41
C THR A 54 -7.68 18.65 3.79
N ALA A 55 -6.50 18.60 3.18
CA ALA A 55 -5.44 19.58 3.40
C ALA A 55 -5.74 20.91 2.66
N PRO A 56 -5.08 22.04 3.02
CA PRO A 56 -5.29 23.34 2.37
C PRO A 56 -4.99 23.36 0.86
N ASP A 57 -4.16 22.43 0.38
CA ASP A 57 -3.84 22.22 -1.04
C ASP A 57 -4.87 21.32 -1.76
N GLY A 58 -5.97 20.95 -1.08
CA GLY A 58 -7.03 20.10 -1.61
C GLY A 58 -6.75 18.60 -1.51
N VAL A 59 -5.58 18.17 -1.02
CA VAL A 59 -5.26 16.75 -0.93
C VAL A 59 -6.10 16.08 0.15
N VAL A 60 -6.89 15.08 -0.25
CA VAL A 60 -7.70 14.28 0.66
C VAL A 60 -6.92 13.06 1.12
N THR A 61 -6.84 12.87 2.44
CA THR A 61 -6.18 11.71 3.06
C THR A 61 -7.09 11.07 4.09
N ARG A 62 -6.85 9.80 4.41
CA ARG A 62 -7.59 9.12 5.48
C ARG A 62 -7.16 9.67 6.83
N TYR A 63 -8.12 10.13 7.62
CA TYR A 63 -7.89 10.35 9.04
C TYR A 63 -7.73 9.00 9.71
N THR A 64 -6.62 8.79 10.40
CA THR A 64 -6.29 7.50 11.01
C THR A 64 -6.23 7.63 12.52
N ASP A 65 -7.33 7.38 13.22
CA ASP A 65 -7.30 7.13 14.67
C ASP A 65 -6.91 5.67 14.98
N ALA A 66 -6.84 5.31 16.26
CA ALA A 66 -6.47 3.96 16.69
C ALA A 66 -7.41 2.88 16.12
N ALA A 67 -8.72 3.12 16.14
CA ALA A 67 -9.71 2.19 15.57
C ALA A 67 -9.53 2.05 14.05
N THR A 68 -9.30 3.15 13.34
CA THR A 68 -9.03 3.13 11.89
C THR A 68 -7.72 2.41 11.57
N LEU A 69 -6.67 2.59 12.38
CA LEU A 69 -5.40 1.90 12.22
C LEU A 69 -5.54 0.38 12.42
N ASP A 70 -6.35 -0.04 13.38
CA ASP A 70 -6.65 -1.45 13.62
C ASP A 70 -7.39 -2.07 12.42
N VAL A 71 -8.46 -1.42 11.96
CA VAL A 71 -9.20 -1.85 10.75
C VAL A 71 -8.28 -1.93 9.53
N LEU A 72 -7.41 -0.93 9.33
CA LEU A 72 -6.43 -0.94 8.24
C LEU A 72 -5.49 -2.14 8.35
N THR A 73 -4.95 -2.38 9.55
CA THR A 73 -4.00 -3.48 9.79
C THR A 73 -4.65 -4.83 9.54
N LEU A 74 -5.87 -5.04 10.07
CA LEU A 74 -6.64 -6.27 9.87
C LEU A 74 -7.03 -6.49 8.40
N ALA A 75 -7.45 -5.44 7.68
CA ALA A 75 -7.82 -5.57 6.28
C ALA A 75 -6.62 -5.92 5.41
N LEU A 76 -5.49 -5.20 5.58
CA LEU A 76 -4.30 -5.40 4.76
C LEU A 76 -3.60 -6.72 5.12
N ALA A 77 -3.23 -6.90 6.38
CA ALA A 77 -2.46 -8.06 6.83
C ALA A 77 -3.31 -9.33 6.97
N GLY A 78 -4.59 -9.21 7.31
CA GLY A 78 -5.47 -10.33 7.62
C GLY A 78 -6.35 -10.82 6.46
N ARG A 79 -6.60 -9.99 5.43
CA ARG A 79 -7.48 -10.38 4.32
C ARG A 79 -6.80 -10.35 2.96
N ILE A 80 -6.21 -9.22 2.59
CA ILE A 80 -5.63 -9.06 1.25
C ILE A 80 -4.31 -9.82 1.13
N LYS A 81 -3.41 -9.66 2.11
CA LYS A 81 -2.12 -10.34 2.11
C LYS A 81 -2.27 -11.88 2.00
N PRO A 82 -3.11 -12.55 2.80
CA PRO A 82 -3.33 -13.99 2.65
C PRO A 82 -3.93 -14.37 1.30
N ALA A 83 -4.85 -13.57 0.74
CA ALA A 83 -5.44 -13.83 -0.57
C ALA A 83 -4.40 -13.81 -1.70
N LEU A 84 -3.49 -12.82 -1.68
CA LEU A 84 -2.38 -12.73 -2.64
C LEU A 84 -1.39 -13.89 -2.49
N VAL A 85 -0.96 -14.19 -1.25
CA VAL A 85 -0.03 -15.30 -1.00
C VAL A 85 -0.63 -16.64 -1.42
N ALA A 86 -1.90 -16.89 -1.08
CA ALA A 86 -2.61 -18.09 -1.52
C ALA A 86 -2.78 -18.13 -3.04
N GLY A 87 -3.08 -17.00 -3.69
CA GLY A 87 -3.17 -16.87 -5.14
C GLY A 87 -1.86 -17.25 -5.83
N LEU A 88 -0.74 -16.67 -5.39
CA LEU A 88 0.60 -16.99 -5.90
C LEU A 88 0.97 -18.46 -5.69
N SER A 89 0.64 -19.01 -4.52
CA SER A 89 0.89 -20.42 -4.22
C SER A 89 0.18 -21.38 -5.17
N ARG A 90 -1.01 -21.04 -5.68
CA ARG A 90 -1.73 -21.87 -6.68
C ARG A 90 -0.98 -21.96 -8.01
N TYR A 91 -0.13 -20.99 -8.31
CA TYR A 91 0.75 -20.99 -9.48
C TYR A 91 2.18 -21.47 -9.17
N GLY A 92 2.40 -22.05 -7.98
CA GLY A 92 3.71 -22.57 -7.58
C GLY A 92 4.76 -21.50 -7.30
N VAL A 93 4.35 -20.24 -7.11
CA VAL A 93 5.26 -19.13 -6.80
C VAL A 93 5.47 -19.06 -5.28
N PRO A 94 6.70 -19.27 -4.78
CA PRO A 94 7.00 -19.06 -3.36
C PRO A 94 6.80 -17.58 -3.01
N ALA A 95 5.97 -17.28 -2.01
CA ALA A 95 5.67 -15.91 -1.60
C ALA A 95 5.62 -15.78 -0.09
N VAL A 96 6.11 -14.64 0.42
CA VAL A 96 6.06 -14.30 1.85
C VAL A 96 5.35 -12.96 2.02
N GLY A 97 4.29 -12.98 2.83
CA GLY A 97 3.51 -11.79 3.14
C GLY A 97 4.06 -11.03 4.34
N LEU A 98 4.44 -9.76 4.11
CA LEU A 98 5.00 -8.83 5.09
C LEU A 98 4.14 -7.56 5.19
N THR A 99 4.19 -6.96 6.37
CA THR A 99 3.82 -5.56 6.62
C THR A 99 5.10 -4.74 6.74
N GLY A 100 4.97 -3.41 6.81
CA GLY A 100 6.10 -2.55 7.13
C GLY A 100 6.67 -2.72 8.54
N LEU A 101 5.96 -3.41 9.44
CA LEU A 101 6.40 -3.67 10.80
C LEU A 101 7.43 -4.80 10.88
N ASP A 102 7.31 -5.79 10.00
CA ASP A 102 8.11 -7.01 10.03
C ASP A 102 9.59 -6.68 9.84
N ALA A 103 10.40 -6.92 10.89
CA ALA A 103 11.81 -6.52 10.97
C ALA A 103 12.08 -5.03 10.66
N GLY A 104 11.10 -4.15 10.90
CA GLY A 104 11.18 -2.73 10.56
C GLY A 104 11.33 -2.49 9.05
N LEU A 105 10.65 -3.31 8.23
CA LEU A 105 10.71 -3.25 6.77
C LEU A 105 10.48 -1.84 6.21
N LEU A 106 9.48 -1.13 6.74
CA LEU A 106 9.20 0.27 6.41
C LEU A 106 9.31 1.12 7.67
N ARG A 107 10.22 2.10 7.67
CA ARG A 107 10.35 3.08 8.75
C ARG A 107 9.71 4.41 8.36
N ALA A 108 8.94 5.00 9.27
CA ALA A 108 8.20 6.23 9.02
C ALA A 108 8.39 7.28 10.13
N ARG A 109 8.33 8.57 9.74
CA ARG A 109 8.24 9.69 10.67
C ARG A 109 6.75 9.98 10.84
N ARG A 110 6.23 9.90 12.06
CA ARG A 110 4.84 10.27 12.38
C ARG A 110 4.62 11.74 12.02
N LYS A 111 3.46 12.07 11.45
CA LYS A 111 3.05 13.46 11.28
C LYS A 111 2.53 13.97 12.63
N THR A 112 3.27 14.88 13.25
CA THR A 112 2.90 15.44 14.57
C THR A 112 1.81 16.50 14.48
N ALA A 113 1.62 17.08 13.29
CA ALA A 113 0.58 18.07 13.01
C ALA A 113 0.17 17.97 11.54
N VAL A 114 -1.13 17.78 11.29
CA VAL A 114 -1.72 17.79 9.95
C VAL A 114 -2.62 19.02 9.85
N ARG A 115 -2.31 19.91 8.91
CA ARG A 115 -3.18 21.06 8.59
C ARG A 115 -4.34 20.55 7.75
N VAL A 116 -5.56 20.88 8.16
CA VAL A 116 -6.77 20.43 7.48
C VAL A 116 -7.77 21.57 7.37
N VAL A 117 -8.64 21.51 6.38
CA VAL A 117 -9.74 22.45 6.18
C VAL A 117 -11.03 21.81 6.70
N VAL A 118 -11.66 22.47 7.67
CA VAL A 118 -12.98 22.10 8.21
C VAL A 118 -13.84 23.36 8.15
N ASP A 119 -15.00 23.27 7.49
CA ASP A 119 -15.94 24.39 7.31
C ASP A 119 -15.27 25.68 6.80
N GLY A 120 -14.38 25.54 5.81
CA GLY A 120 -13.64 26.65 5.21
C GLY A 120 -12.51 27.24 6.06
N ARG A 121 -12.23 26.68 7.25
CA ARG A 121 -11.16 27.15 8.15
C ARG A 121 -10.03 26.14 8.24
N THR A 122 -8.79 26.63 8.26
CA THR A 122 -7.62 25.78 8.50
C THR A 122 -7.49 25.50 10.00
N THR A 123 -7.46 24.22 10.36
CA THR A 123 -7.21 23.71 11.72
C THR A 123 -6.05 22.72 11.73
N ILE A 124 -5.58 22.34 12.93
CA ILE A 124 -4.48 21.39 13.13
C ILE A 124 -5.00 20.15 13.84
N VAL A 125 -4.82 19.00 13.20
CA VAL A 125 -5.07 17.67 13.77
C VAL A 125 -3.74 17.09 14.25
N ARG A 126 -3.69 16.55 15.47
CA ARG A 126 -2.45 16.03 16.10
C ARG A 126 -2.50 14.55 16.46
N ASP A 127 -3.69 13.96 16.40
CA ASP A 127 -3.98 12.57 16.75
C ASP A 127 -4.10 11.67 15.51
N ASP A 128 -3.77 12.18 14.31
CA ASP A 128 -3.69 11.37 13.09
C ASP A 128 -2.47 10.44 13.15
N LEU A 129 -2.71 9.14 13.21
CA LEU A 129 -1.71 8.07 13.24
C LEU A 129 -1.17 7.76 11.85
N SER A 130 -0.85 8.79 11.06
CA SER A 130 -0.21 8.64 9.75
C SER A 130 1.23 9.13 9.73
N GLY A 131 2.02 8.60 8.80
CA GLY A 131 3.45 8.89 8.70
C GLY A 131 3.96 9.04 7.28
N ARG A 132 5.21 9.51 7.17
CA ARG A 132 5.98 9.55 5.92
C ARG A 132 7.13 8.56 6.02
N ILE A 133 7.21 7.64 5.06
CA ILE A 133 8.30 6.68 4.97
C ILE A 133 9.62 7.42 4.76
N HIS A 134 10.64 7.06 5.53
CA HIS A 134 12.01 7.58 5.43
C HIS A 134 13.08 6.50 5.35
N GLY A 135 12.74 5.24 5.59
CA GLY A 135 13.68 4.12 5.48
C GLY A 135 13.00 2.83 5.05
N VAL A 136 13.78 1.98 4.37
CA VAL A 136 13.39 0.63 3.95
C VAL A 136 14.49 -0.34 4.34
N ASN A 137 14.14 -1.46 4.99
CA ASN A 137 15.08 -2.54 5.26
C ASN A 137 15.24 -3.42 4.01
N THR A 138 16.21 -3.10 3.15
CA THR A 138 16.44 -3.86 1.91
C THR A 138 17.03 -5.24 2.17
N ALA A 139 17.81 -5.43 3.24
CA ALA A 139 18.47 -6.71 3.53
C ALA A 139 17.47 -7.87 3.66
N LEU A 140 16.31 -7.63 4.28
CA LEU A 140 15.23 -8.62 4.35
C LEU A 140 14.71 -8.98 2.94
N LEU A 141 14.46 -7.97 2.11
CA LEU A 141 13.93 -8.18 0.76
C LEU A 141 14.95 -8.84 -0.14
N ASP A 142 16.21 -8.44 -0.09
CA ASP A 142 17.30 -9.04 -0.86
C ASP A 142 17.48 -10.51 -0.51
N THR A 143 17.37 -10.87 0.77
CA THR A 143 17.41 -12.27 1.24
C THR A 143 16.28 -13.09 0.62
N LEU A 144 15.03 -12.60 0.67
CA LEU A 144 13.88 -13.31 0.10
C LEU A 144 13.99 -13.43 -1.43
N LEU A 145 14.39 -12.35 -2.10
CA LEU A 145 14.56 -12.33 -3.54
C LEU A 145 15.69 -13.24 -4.02
N ALA A 146 16.80 -13.32 -3.28
CA ALA A 146 17.89 -14.26 -3.57
C ALA A 146 17.46 -15.72 -3.41
N ALA A 147 16.53 -15.99 -2.49
CA ALA A 147 15.91 -17.31 -2.32
C ALA A 147 14.77 -17.61 -3.32
N GLY A 148 14.55 -16.75 -4.32
CA GLY A 148 13.49 -16.94 -5.32
C GLY A 148 12.07 -16.74 -4.76
N THR A 149 11.93 -16.08 -3.61
CA THR A 149 10.65 -15.83 -2.94
C THR A 149 10.14 -14.43 -3.25
N VAL A 150 8.87 -14.31 -3.65
CA VAL A 150 8.19 -13.04 -3.93
C VAL A 150 7.74 -12.38 -2.62
N PRO A 151 8.28 -11.21 -2.23
CA PRO A 151 7.76 -10.46 -1.09
C PRO A 151 6.44 -9.77 -1.46
N VAL A 152 5.43 -9.94 -0.59
CA VAL A 152 4.12 -9.28 -0.70
C VAL A 152 3.97 -8.32 0.47
N ILE A 153 4.14 -7.03 0.23
CA ILE A 153 4.33 -5.99 1.24
C ILE A 153 3.08 -5.11 1.36
N SER A 154 2.73 -4.70 2.59
CA SER A 154 1.71 -3.68 2.83
C SER A 154 2.09 -2.70 3.95
N PRO A 155 1.46 -1.52 4.00
CA PRO A 155 1.33 -0.77 5.26
C PRO A 155 0.67 -1.63 6.37
N PRO A 156 0.76 -1.24 7.65
CA PRO A 156 1.36 -0.02 8.19
C PRO A 156 2.90 -0.03 8.19
N ALA A 157 3.51 1.10 8.51
CA ALA A 157 4.95 1.24 8.72
C ALA A 157 5.27 1.42 10.21
N LEU A 158 6.51 1.14 10.61
CA LEU A 158 7.00 1.32 11.97
C LEU A 158 7.49 2.75 12.17
N ALA A 159 6.89 3.49 13.09
CA ALA A 159 7.36 4.81 13.46
C ALA A 159 8.57 4.74 14.42
N ASP A 160 9.24 5.87 14.62
CA ASP A 160 10.47 5.93 15.44
C ASP A 160 10.23 5.70 16.92
N ASP A 161 8.99 5.92 17.37
CA ASP A 161 8.49 5.59 18.70
C ASP A 161 8.19 4.09 18.86
N GLY A 162 8.37 3.29 17.81
CA GLY A 162 8.07 1.86 17.79
C GLY A 162 6.60 1.53 17.50
N GLU A 163 5.75 2.54 17.28
CA GLU A 163 4.33 2.34 17.05
C GLU A 163 3.99 2.23 15.56
N PRO A 164 2.92 1.51 15.19
CA PRO A 164 2.46 1.48 13.81
C PRO A 164 1.90 2.85 13.39
N VAL A 165 2.15 3.22 12.14
CA VAL A 165 1.51 4.36 11.47
C VAL A 165 1.01 3.97 10.10
N ASN A 166 -0.14 4.52 9.73
CA ASN A 166 -0.65 4.43 8.38
C ASN A 166 0.28 5.19 7.41
N THR A 167 0.56 4.57 6.26
CA THR A 167 1.32 5.18 5.18
C THR A 167 0.65 4.91 3.86
N ASN A 168 0.76 5.85 2.92
CA ASN A 168 0.25 5.66 1.57
C ASN A 168 1.00 4.50 0.87
N ALA A 169 0.27 3.50 0.39
CA ALA A 169 0.85 2.30 -0.21
C ALA A 169 1.57 2.57 -1.55
N ASP A 170 1.19 3.61 -2.31
CA ASP A 170 1.90 4.01 -3.53
C ASP A 170 3.25 4.64 -3.18
N ARG A 171 3.29 5.45 -2.12
CA ARG A 171 4.55 5.96 -1.56
C ARG A 171 5.42 4.85 -0.99
N ALA A 172 4.81 3.83 -0.38
CA ALA A 172 5.54 2.63 0.06
C ALA A 172 6.17 1.90 -1.12
N ALA A 173 5.41 1.66 -2.20
CA ALA A 173 5.93 1.04 -3.41
C ALA A 173 7.07 1.85 -4.04
N ALA A 174 6.92 3.18 -4.12
CA ALA A 174 7.97 4.06 -4.62
C ALA A 174 9.22 4.03 -3.73
N ALA A 175 9.07 4.05 -2.41
CA ALA A 175 10.18 3.99 -1.47
C ALA A 175 10.94 2.66 -1.57
N VAL A 176 10.23 1.53 -1.60
CA VAL A 176 10.86 0.21 -1.75
C VAL A 176 11.51 0.06 -3.13
N ALA A 177 10.85 0.53 -4.20
CA ALA A 177 11.42 0.50 -5.55
C ALA A 177 12.72 1.31 -5.63
N GLY A 178 12.73 2.51 -5.06
CA GLY A 178 13.92 3.36 -5.00
C GLY A 178 15.04 2.73 -4.18
N ALA A 179 14.73 2.17 -3.01
CA ALA A 179 15.71 1.52 -2.14
C ALA A 179 16.35 0.27 -2.76
N LEU A 180 15.58 -0.52 -3.50
CA LEU A 180 16.07 -1.71 -4.21
C LEU A 180 16.69 -1.41 -5.58
N GLY A 181 16.67 -0.16 -6.05
CA GLY A 181 17.10 0.18 -7.42
C GLY A 181 16.28 -0.55 -8.49
N ALA A 182 14.98 -0.71 -8.28
CA ALA A 182 14.12 -1.48 -9.16
C ALA A 182 14.07 -0.86 -10.58
N ARG A 183 14.33 -1.68 -11.61
CA ARG A 183 14.27 -1.27 -13.03
C ARG A 183 12.90 -0.72 -13.43
N THR A 184 11.83 -1.23 -12.84
CA THR A 184 10.44 -0.88 -13.20
C THR A 184 9.54 -0.86 -11.98
N LEU A 185 8.72 0.18 -11.89
CA LEU A 185 7.63 0.33 -10.94
C LEU A 185 6.31 0.42 -11.71
N LEU A 186 5.47 -0.60 -11.59
CA LEU A 186 4.17 -0.67 -12.24
C LEU A 186 3.07 -0.36 -11.22
N PHE A 187 2.16 0.56 -11.54
CA PHE A 187 0.97 0.84 -10.77
C PHE A 187 -0.25 0.21 -11.45
N LEU A 188 -0.85 -0.80 -10.81
CA LEU A 188 -2.10 -1.39 -11.26
C LEU A 188 -3.25 -0.70 -10.56
N THR A 189 -4.00 0.08 -11.32
CA THR A 189 -5.13 0.87 -10.82
C THR A 189 -6.41 0.44 -11.53
N GLY A 190 -7.58 0.87 -11.01
CA GLY A 190 -8.84 0.66 -11.71
C GLY A 190 -9.04 1.56 -12.93
N ALA A 191 -8.16 2.53 -13.17
CA ALA A 191 -8.18 3.39 -14.33
C ALA A 191 -7.29 2.81 -15.46
N PRO A 192 -7.60 3.11 -16.74
CA PRO A 192 -6.83 2.62 -17.89
C PRO A 192 -5.40 3.20 -17.98
N GLY A 193 -5.11 4.26 -17.23
CA GLY A 193 -3.80 4.92 -17.18
C GLY A 193 -3.88 6.29 -16.53
N ILE A 194 -2.88 7.14 -16.76
CA ILE A 194 -2.95 8.55 -16.38
C ILE A 194 -3.78 9.27 -17.42
N LEU A 195 -4.88 9.89 -16.99
CA LEU A 195 -5.77 10.65 -17.87
C LEU A 195 -5.35 12.11 -17.91
N ARG A 196 -5.36 12.73 -19.09
CA ARG A 196 -5.23 14.19 -19.23
C ARG A 196 -6.44 14.90 -18.63
N ASP A 197 -7.62 14.31 -18.80
CA ASP A 197 -8.88 14.75 -18.22
C ASP A 197 -9.52 13.59 -17.46
N SER A 198 -9.72 13.75 -16.15
CA SER A 198 -10.35 12.73 -15.31
C SER A 198 -11.79 12.38 -15.71
N GLY A 199 -12.49 13.26 -16.44
CA GLY A 199 -13.84 13.04 -16.95
C GLY A 199 -13.90 12.28 -18.28
N ASP A 200 -12.76 12.09 -18.94
CA ASP A 200 -12.68 11.44 -20.25
C ASP A 200 -11.76 10.20 -20.19
N PRO A 201 -12.33 8.98 -20.14
CA PRO A 201 -11.57 7.73 -20.16
C PRO A 201 -10.71 7.52 -21.41
N ALA A 202 -11.00 8.21 -22.52
CA ALA A 202 -10.19 8.15 -23.74
C ALA A 202 -8.95 9.05 -23.69
N SER A 203 -8.85 9.94 -22.70
CA SER A 203 -7.75 10.90 -22.58
C SER A 203 -6.46 10.32 -21.98
N VAL A 204 -6.26 9.01 -22.11
CA VAL A 204 -5.08 8.31 -21.58
C VAL A 204 -3.80 8.86 -22.20
N LEU A 205 -2.87 9.29 -21.36
CA LEU A 205 -1.54 9.70 -21.77
C LEU A 205 -0.68 8.48 -22.12
N PRO A 206 0.15 8.55 -23.17
CA PRO A 206 1.10 7.49 -23.47
C PRO A 206 2.17 7.39 -22.38
N VAL A 207 2.59 6.18 -22.07
CA VAL A 207 3.65 5.83 -21.09
C VAL A 207 4.87 5.29 -21.79
#